data_AF-A0A1F4N3Z9-F1
#
_entry.id   AF-A0A1F4N3Z9-F1
#
_cell.length_a   1.000
_cell.length_b   1.000
_cell.length_c   1.000
_cell.angle_alpha   90.00
_cell.angle_beta   90.00
_cell.angle_gamma   90.00
#
_symmetry.space_group_name_H-M   'P 1'
#
loop_
_entity.id
_entity.type
_entity.pdbx_description
1 polymer ?
#
loop_
_entity_poly.entity_id
_entity_poly.type
_entity_poly.pdbx_seq_one_letter_code
_entity_poly.pdbx_strand_id
1 'polypeptide(L)'
;MKHHQGGATGYDDREYVIYPGVKEVVQERQAFAWNPTITGAKIEDTIIAYKDHVEVVTATGNWPVIDIDLDGKIYPQPGILVMDVK
;
A
#
# COMPACT_ATOMS: atom_id res chain seq x y z
N MET A 1 -11.19 2.43 17.54
CA MET A 1 -10.69 3.42 16.57
C MET A 1 -10.67 2.72 15.22
N LYS A 2 -11.32 3.25 14.17
CA LYS A 2 -11.25 2.62 12.84
C LYS A 2 -9.83 2.81 12.30
N HIS A 3 -9.20 1.76 11.78
CA HIS A 3 -7.87 1.86 11.17
C HIS A 3 -7.92 2.83 9.98
N HIS A 4 -6.95 3.75 9.90
CA HIS A 4 -6.74 4.50 8.68
C HIS A 4 -6.17 3.58 7.59
N GLN A 5 -6.37 3.96 6.33
CA GLN A 5 -6.02 3.14 5.17
C GLN A 5 -4.65 3.47 4.58
N GLY A 6 -3.95 4.44 5.18
CA GLY A 6 -2.61 4.82 4.79
C GLY A 6 -2.39 6.32 4.92
N GLY A 7 -1.34 6.79 4.28
CA GLY A 7 -0.94 8.19 4.33
C GLY A 7 0.37 8.43 3.62
N ALA A 8 0.65 9.70 3.31
CA ALA A 8 2.01 10.07 2.95
C ALA A 8 2.94 9.79 4.11
N THR A 9 4.12 9.28 3.81
CA THR A 9 5.13 8.89 4.79
C THR A 9 6.46 9.55 4.44
N GLY A 10 7.28 9.80 5.44
CA GLY A 10 8.53 10.53 5.26
C GLY A 10 9.41 10.43 6.50
N TYR A 11 9.73 11.59 7.07
CA TYR A 11 10.41 11.63 8.36
C TYR A 11 9.46 11.27 9.49
N ASP A 12 8.22 11.74 9.41
CA ASP A 12 7.15 11.29 10.28
C ASP A 12 6.56 9.97 9.79
N ASP A 13 5.99 9.21 10.73
CA ASP A 13 5.28 7.97 10.43
C ASP A 13 4.10 8.24 9.49
N ARG A 14 3.44 9.39 9.64
CA ARG A 14 2.43 9.93 8.72
C ARG A 14 2.58 11.44 8.60
N GLU A 15 3.02 11.90 7.44
CA GLU A 15 2.98 13.32 7.07
C GLU A 15 1.52 13.79 6.96
N TYR A 16 0.65 12.91 6.44
CA TYR A 16 -0.80 13.02 6.58
C TYR A 16 -1.47 11.66 6.39
N VAL A 17 -2.70 11.53 6.91
CA VAL A 17 -3.52 10.32 6.80
C VAL A 17 -4.56 10.45 5.68
N ILE A 18 -4.78 9.40 4.90
CA ILE A 18 -5.82 9.39 3.87
C ILE A 18 -7.21 9.09 4.46
N TYR A 19 -8.21 9.84 4.01
CA TYR A 19 -9.62 9.61 4.28
C TYR A 19 -10.48 10.29 3.21
N PRO A 20 -11.76 9.90 3.02
CA PRO A 20 -12.64 10.59 2.09
C PRO A 20 -12.75 12.08 2.42
N GLY A 21 -12.36 12.94 1.47
CA GLY A 21 -12.39 14.40 1.63
C GLY A 21 -11.07 15.04 2.13
N VAL A 22 -9.99 14.26 2.26
CA VAL A 22 -8.65 14.84 2.43
C VAL A 22 -8.31 15.76 1.25
N LYS A 23 -7.70 16.92 1.53
CA LYS A 23 -7.42 17.96 0.52
C LYS A 23 -5.99 17.93 -0.01
N GLU A 24 -5.18 17.02 0.51
CA GLU A 24 -3.78 16.86 0.11
C GLU A 24 -3.67 16.39 -1.34
N VAL A 25 -2.64 16.87 -2.03
CA VAL A 25 -2.36 16.55 -3.42
C VAL A 25 -1.15 15.62 -3.45
N VAL A 26 -1.29 14.47 -4.11
CA VAL A 26 -0.19 13.54 -4.35
C VAL A 26 0.89 14.24 -5.18
N GLN A 27 2.12 14.25 -4.67
CA GLN A 27 3.29 14.84 -5.33
C GLN A 27 4.06 13.76 -6.11
N GLU A 28 4.79 14.19 -7.14
CA GLU A 28 5.69 13.30 -7.88
C GLU A 28 6.84 12.82 -6.97
N ARG A 29 7.12 11.52 -6.98
CA ARG A 29 8.10 10.82 -6.12
C ARG A 29 7.79 10.90 -4.63
N GLN A 30 6.52 11.07 -4.26
CA GLN A 30 6.09 11.02 -2.86
C GLN A 30 5.93 9.59 -2.38
N ALA A 31 6.43 9.30 -1.17
CA ALA A 31 6.25 8.02 -0.52
C ALA A 31 4.93 7.94 0.24
N PHE A 32 4.29 6.77 0.20
CA PHE A 32 3.09 6.47 0.95
C PHE A 32 3.24 5.15 1.70
N ALA A 33 2.86 5.16 2.97
CA ALA A 33 2.55 3.93 3.69
C ALA A 33 1.11 3.55 3.32
N TRP A 34 0.98 2.59 2.41
CA TRP A 34 -0.29 2.13 1.88
C TRP A 34 -0.74 0.91 2.65
N ASN A 35 -1.79 1.02 3.47
CA ASN A 35 -2.22 -0.08 4.32
C ASN A 35 -3.73 -0.36 4.37
N PRO A 36 -4.34 -0.75 3.24
CA PRO A 36 -5.73 -1.15 3.18
C PRO A 36 -6.08 -2.21 4.22
N THR A 37 -7.11 -1.92 5.02
CA THR A 37 -7.52 -2.73 6.17
C THR A 37 -9.04 -2.91 6.17
N ILE A 38 -9.47 -4.17 6.28
CA ILE A 38 -10.84 -4.57 6.59
C ILE A 38 -10.87 -5.32 7.94
N THR A 39 -12.04 -5.70 8.41
CA THR A 39 -12.15 -6.52 9.63
C THR A 39 -11.40 -7.85 9.44
N GLY A 40 -10.35 -8.06 10.23
CA GLY A 40 -9.59 -9.32 10.27
C GLY A 40 -8.47 -9.44 9.24
N ALA A 41 -8.28 -8.46 8.35
CA ALA A 41 -7.21 -8.50 7.35
C ALA A 41 -6.65 -7.11 7.03
N LYS A 42 -5.33 -7.06 6.81
CA LYS A 42 -4.60 -5.88 6.36
C LYS A 42 -3.55 -6.30 5.34
N ILE A 43 -3.40 -5.48 4.31
CA ILE A 43 -2.26 -5.47 3.41
C ILE A 43 -1.47 -4.20 3.69
N GLU A 44 -0.14 -4.24 3.67
CA GLU A 44 0.69 -3.05 3.87
C GLU A 44 1.93 -3.09 2.98
N ASP A 45 2.15 -2.00 2.26
CA ASP A 45 3.33 -1.75 1.45
C ASP A 45 3.77 -0.29 1.59
N THR A 46 5.04 -0.03 1.32
CA THR A 46 5.50 1.34 1.02
C THR A 46 5.58 1.51 -0.48
N ILE A 47 4.92 2.55 -0.99
CA ILE A 47 4.91 2.86 -2.42
C ILE A 47 5.47 4.25 -2.69
N ILE A 48 6.10 4.41 -3.86
CA ILE A 48 6.47 5.71 -4.42
C ILE A 48 5.49 6.03 -5.55
N ALA A 49 4.83 7.18 -5.47
CA ALA A 49 3.95 7.67 -6.52
C ALA A 49 4.76 8.41 -7.59
N TYR A 50 4.73 7.90 -8.82
CA TYR A 50 5.25 8.61 -10.00
C TYR A 50 4.08 9.13 -10.85
N LYS A 51 4.40 9.91 -11.87
CA LYS A 51 3.41 10.54 -12.75
C LYS A 51 2.49 9.54 -13.47
N ASP A 52 3.00 8.36 -13.80
CA ASP A 52 2.34 7.35 -14.65
C ASP A 52 2.24 5.96 -14.01
N HIS A 53 2.96 5.73 -12.90
CA HIS A 53 2.99 4.46 -12.20
C HIS A 53 3.20 4.63 -10.70
N VAL A 54 3.09 3.51 -9.99
CA VAL A 54 3.46 3.39 -8.58
C VAL A 54 4.53 2.32 -8.49
N GLU A 55 5.56 2.56 -7.68
CA GLU A 55 6.62 1.60 -7.38
C GLU A 55 6.42 1.06 -5.97
N VAL A 56 6.41 -0.26 -5.80
CA VAL A 56 6.37 -0.90 -4.48
C VAL A 56 7.80 -1.14 -4.02
N VAL A 57 8.27 -0.42 -3.01
CA VAL A 57 9.67 -0.50 -2.53
C VAL A 57 9.87 -1.54 -1.42
N THR A 58 8.78 -2.16 -0.96
CA THR A 58 8.78 -3.20 0.08
C THR A 58 8.68 -4.61 -0.47
N ALA A 59 8.65 -4.79 -1.79
CA ALA A 59 8.61 -6.10 -2.42
C ALA A 59 9.94 -6.86 -2.16
N THR A 60 9.84 -8.06 -1.60
CA THR A 60 11.02 -8.87 -1.22
C THR A 60 11.31 -10.02 -2.19
N GLY A 61 10.38 -10.35 -3.08
CA GLY A 61 10.45 -11.50 -4.01
C GLY A 61 10.23 -12.88 -3.37
N ASN A 62 10.26 -12.98 -2.04
CA ASN A 62 10.11 -14.24 -1.30
C ASN A 62 8.75 -14.36 -0.59
N TRP A 63 7.83 -13.43 -0.84
CA TRP A 63 6.48 -13.43 -0.30
C TRP A 63 5.47 -13.82 -1.39
N PRO A 64 4.39 -14.55 -1.08
CA PRO A 64 3.34 -14.82 -2.05
C PRO A 64 2.72 -13.52 -2.57
N VAL A 65 2.42 -13.49 -3.87
CA VAL A 65 1.82 -12.33 -4.54
C VAL A 65 0.56 -12.79 -5.26
N ILE A 66 -0.46 -11.95 -5.24
CA ILE A 66 -1.67 -12.08 -6.06
C ILE A 66 -1.71 -10.92 -7.06
N ASP A 67 -2.03 -11.22 -8.31
CA ASP A 67 -2.18 -10.20 -9.35
C ASP A 67 -3.62 -9.67 -9.36
N ILE A 68 -3.76 -8.36 -9.20
CA ILE A 68 -5.06 -7.67 -9.27
C ILE A 68 -5.13 -6.90 -10.59
N ASP A 69 -6.07 -7.27 -11.46
CA ASP A 69 -6.37 -6.54 -12.69
C ASP A 69 -7.36 -5.41 -12.39
N LEU A 70 -6.93 -4.17 -12.67
CA LEU A 70 -7.78 -2.99 -12.68
C LEU A 70 -7.70 -2.36 -14.08
N ASP A 71 -8.79 -2.47 -14.83
CA ASP A 71 -8.95 -1.90 -16.17
C ASP A 71 -7.81 -2.27 -17.14
N GLY A 72 -7.32 -3.52 -17.08
CA GLY A 72 -6.25 -4.04 -17.93
C GLY A 72 -4.84 -3.73 -17.43
N LYS A 73 -4.70 -3.10 -16.26
CA LYS A 73 -3.42 -2.90 -15.58
C LYS A 73 -3.30 -3.84 -14.37
N ILE A 74 -2.22 -4.62 -14.36
CA ILE A 74 -1.93 -5.55 -13.27
C ILE A 74 -1.19 -4.82 -12.14
N TYR A 75 -1.72 -4.97 -10.93
CA TYR A 75 -1.10 -4.54 -9.69
C TYR A 75 -0.80 -5.77 -8.83
N PRO A 76 0.48 -6.16 -8.66
CA PRO A 76 0.85 -7.23 -7.75
C PRO A 76 0.60 -6.76 -6.31
N GLN A 77 -0.08 -7.58 -5.52
CA GLN A 77 -0.37 -7.32 -4.09
C GLN A 77 0.12 -8.48 -3.24
N PRO A 78 0.55 -8.25 -2.00
CA PRO A 78 0.99 -9.33 -1.12
C PRO A 78 -0.20 -10.25 -0.81
N GLY A 79 0.02 -11.54 -1.06
CA GLY A 79 -0.88 -12.61 -0.66
C GLY A 79 -0.68 -13.03 0.79
N ILE A 80 -1.39 -14.10 1.17
CA ILE A 80 -1.23 -14.72 2.49
C ILE A 80 -0.20 -15.85 2.36
N LEU A 81 0.87 -15.78 3.16
CA LEU A 81 1.79 -16.90 3.33
C LEU A 81 1.17 -17.93 4.28
N VAL A 82 0.84 -19.10 3.75
CA VAL A 82 0.40 -20.25 4.54
C VAL A 82 1.63 -21.07 4.89
N MET A 83 1.90 -21.23 6.19
CA MET A 83 3.02 -22.00 6.71
C MET A 83 2.46 -23.26 7.36
N ASP A 84 2.96 -24.43 6.95
CA ASP A 84 2.74 -25.66 7.71
C ASP A 84 3.61 -25.61 8.97
N VAL A 85 2.99 -25.25 10.08
CA VAL A 85 3.65 -25.27 11.39
C VAL A 85 3.62 -26.72 11.88
N LYS A 86 4.77 -27.39 11.83
CA LYS A 86 4.96 -28.70 12.48
C LYS A 86 5.15 -28.54 13.99
#